data_AF-A0A1H1S0U8-F1
#
_entry.id   AF-A0A1H1S0U8-F1
#
_cell.length_a   1.000
_cell.length_b   1.000
_cell.length_c   1.000
_cell.angle_alpha   90.00
_cell.angle_beta   90.00
_cell.angle_gamma   90.00
#
_symmetry.space_group_name_H-M   'P 1'
#
loop_
_entity.id
_entity.type
_entity.pdbx_description
1 polymer ?
#
loop_
_entity_poly.entity_id
_entity_poly.type
_entity_poly.pdbx_seq_one_letter_code
_entity_poly.pdbx_strand_id
1 'polypeptide(L)'
;MTGTLDLNELKRPNLQKDISRLADLLLDAVFIVDLNGRITYASAACASIFGYTPEEMVGNAMIDFVIPEDREKTMAEARIVTTGWQRIGFENRYRHKDGRVVHVMWSARLLESEQVRIGVARDVTDLKQARMLNQGLLLSSTPLAPHELKVLELLLTDATEKQIAQRLGLAVSTTHSYVTNIFRKFGVRSRAGLMSLWLSHTVA
;
A
#
# COMPACT_ATOMS: atom_id res chain seq x y z
N MET A 1 -25.59 55.92 0.19
CA MET A 1 -24.39 55.28 0.74
C MET A 1 -24.78 53.92 1.27
N THR A 2 -24.73 52.90 0.43
CA THR A 2 -24.99 51.51 0.80
C THR A 2 -23.65 50.79 0.72
N GLY A 3 -23.14 50.41 1.89
CA GLY A 3 -21.83 49.77 2.05
C GLY A 3 -21.80 48.43 1.33
N THR A 4 -20.86 48.31 0.39
CA THR A 4 -20.46 47.04 -0.20
C THR A 4 -19.91 46.16 0.92
N LEU A 5 -20.58 45.05 1.22
CA LEU A 5 -20.03 44.00 2.07
C LEU A 5 -18.75 43.48 1.39
N ASP A 6 -17.61 43.72 2.03
CA ASP A 6 -16.31 43.22 1.59
C ASP A 6 -16.26 41.70 1.81
N LEU A 7 -16.24 40.94 0.71
CA LEU A 7 -16.18 39.47 0.72
C LEU A 7 -14.84 38.93 1.28
N ASN A 8 -13.87 39.80 1.57
CA ASN A 8 -12.57 39.41 2.15
C ASN A 8 -12.59 39.14 3.66
N GLU A 9 -13.67 39.47 4.38
CA GLU A 9 -13.74 39.27 5.84
C GLU A 9 -14.10 37.84 6.27
N LEU A 10 -14.41 36.93 5.35
CA LEU A 10 -14.65 35.52 5.68
C LEU A 10 -13.36 34.68 5.74
N LYS A 11 -12.28 35.23 6.31
CA LYS A 11 -11.12 34.41 6.73
C LYS A 11 -11.55 33.53 7.90
N ARG A 12 -12.20 32.40 7.60
CA ARG A 12 -12.66 31.40 8.59
C ARG A 12 -11.45 30.79 9.30
N PRO A 13 -11.08 31.22 10.52
CA PRO A 13 -9.86 30.78 11.19
C PRO A 13 -9.88 29.27 11.51
N ASN A 14 -11.07 28.67 11.45
CA ASN A 14 -11.30 27.26 11.73
C ASN A 14 -11.20 26.36 10.49
N LEU A 15 -11.25 26.88 9.26
CA LEU A 15 -11.35 26.01 8.07
C LEU A 15 -10.11 25.11 7.88
N GLN A 16 -8.91 25.62 8.15
CA GLN A 16 -7.68 24.83 8.07
C GLN A 16 -7.61 23.76 9.16
N LYS A 17 -8.07 24.08 10.38
CA LYS A 17 -8.22 23.12 11.48
C LYS A 17 -9.28 22.06 11.16
N ASP A 18 -10.39 22.46 10.57
CA ASP A 18 -11.49 21.57 10.20
C ASP A 18 -11.08 20.62 9.07
N ILE A 19 -10.35 21.11 8.06
CA ILE A 19 -9.80 20.28 6.98
C ILE A 19 -8.79 19.27 7.54
N SER A 20 -7.91 19.70 8.44
CA SER A 20 -6.94 18.80 9.08
C SER A 20 -7.66 17.72 9.91
N ARG A 21 -8.65 18.12 10.72
CA ARG A 21 -9.49 17.18 11.48
C ARG A 21 -10.21 16.18 10.59
N LEU A 22 -10.79 16.64 9.48
CA LEU A 22 -11.48 15.76 8.55
C LEU A 22 -10.50 14.78 7.90
N ALA A 23 -9.33 15.26 7.49
CA ALA A 23 -8.29 14.41 6.93
C ALA A 23 -7.78 13.37 7.96
N ASP A 24 -7.70 13.72 9.24
CA ASP A 24 -7.31 12.80 10.31
C ASP A 24 -8.35 11.72 10.64
N LEU A 25 -9.61 11.92 10.22
CA LEU A 25 -10.68 10.94 10.35
C LEU A 25 -10.78 10.00 9.14
N LEU A 26 -10.06 10.29 8.04
CA LEU A 26 -10.03 9.41 6.88
C LEU A 26 -9.14 8.18 7.16
N LEU A 27 -9.52 7.05 6.56
CA LEU A 27 -8.72 5.82 6.59
C LEU A 27 -7.58 5.86 5.55
N ASP A 28 -7.79 6.58 4.45
CA ASP A 28 -6.74 6.86 3.47
C ASP A 28 -5.86 8.01 3.99
N ALA A 29 -4.54 7.91 3.81
CA ALA A 29 -3.61 8.93 4.27
C ALA A 29 -3.62 10.16 3.36
N VAL A 30 -3.66 11.35 3.94
CA VAL A 30 -3.56 12.62 3.24
C VAL A 30 -2.19 13.24 3.47
N PHE A 31 -1.55 13.66 2.38
CA PHE A 31 -0.29 14.38 2.37
C PHE A 31 -0.45 15.75 1.73
N ILE A 32 0.23 16.74 2.29
CA ILE A 32 0.56 17.99 1.59
C ILE A 32 2.07 18.02 1.42
N VAL A 33 2.51 18.23 0.19
CA VAL A 33 3.93 18.22 -0.18
C VAL A 33 4.24 19.49 -0.96
N ASP A 34 5.27 20.22 -0.56
CA ASP A 34 5.72 21.41 -1.28
C ASP A 34 6.35 21.06 -2.64
N LEU A 35 6.70 22.10 -3.41
CA LEU A 35 7.34 21.95 -4.72
C LEU A 35 8.76 21.35 -4.64
N ASN A 36 9.41 21.45 -3.48
CA ASN A 36 10.71 20.83 -3.24
C ASN A 36 10.60 19.35 -2.84
N GLY A 37 9.37 18.83 -2.72
CA GLY A 37 9.13 17.44 -2.35
C GLY A 37 9.12 17.17 -0.84
N ARG A 38 9.11 18.22 0.00
CA ARG A 38 9.03 18.08 1.46
C ARG A 38 7.60 17.99 1.93
N ILE A 39 7.35 17.08 2.86
CA ILE A 39 6.03 16.90 3.47
C ILE A 39 5.78 18.08 4.42
N THR A 40 4.73 18.85 4.16
CA THR A 40 4.29 19.96 5.04
C THR A 40 3.11 19.56 5.92
N TYR A 41 2.39 18.50 5.55
CA TYR A 41 1.33 17.88 6.34
C TYR A 41 1.23 16.38 6.04
N ALA A 42 0.93 15.61 7.07
CA ALA A 42 0.59 14.20 7.00
C ALA A 42 -0.58 13.94 7.97
N SER A 43 -1.63 13.24 7.52
CA SER A 43 -2.76 12.88 8.38
C SER A 43 -2.43 11.76 9.37
N ALA A 44 -3.23 11.62 10.42
CA ALA A 44 -3.13 10.54 11.41
C ALA A 44 -3.06 9.11 10.81
N ALA A 45 -3.75 8.85 9.69
CA ALA A 45 -3.73 7.54 9.00
C ALA A 45 -2.34 7.10 8.53
N CYS A 46 -1.37 8.02 8.44
CA CYS A 46 0.02 7.67 8.11
C CYS A 46 0.64 6.71 9.15
N ALA A 47 0.25 6.82 10.43
CA ALA A 47 0.77 5.96 11.47
C ALA A 47 0.34 4.50 11.27
N SER A 48 -0.90 4.26 10.85
CA SER A 48 -1.40 2.91 10.56
C SER A 48 -0.85 2.35 9.24
N ILE A 49 -0.76 3.18 8.20
CA ILE A 49 -0.38 2.72 6.85
C ILE A 49 1.14 2.56 6.72
N PHE A 50 1.93 3.53 7.20
CA PHE A 50 3.38 3.57 7.01
C PHE A 50 4.17 3.30 8.28
N GLY A 51 3.53 3.33 9.45
CA GLY A 51 4.19 3.13 10.74
C GLY A 51 4.88 4.38 11.30
N TYR A 52 4.83 5.51 10.59
CA TYR A 52 5.41 6.79 11.00
C TYR A 52 4.33 7.73 11.48
N THR A 53 4.57 8.42 12.59
CA THR A 53 3.64 9.47 13.03
C THR A 53 3.76 10.70 12.11
N PRO A 54 2.73 11.56 12.02
CA PRO A 54 2.82 12.81 11.28
C PRO A 54 4.07 13.63 11.60
N GLU A 55 4.44 13.71 12.88
CA GLU A 55 5.61 14.45 13.36
C GLU A 55 6.93 13.87 12.84
N GLU A 56 7.00 12.56 12.61
CA GLU A 56 8.16 11.90 12.02
C GLU A 56 8.24 12.11 10.50
N MET A 57 7.12 12.38 9.83
CA MET A 57 7.08 12.55 8.39
C MET A 57 7.24 14.01 7.94
N VAL A 58 6.62 14.95 8.66
CA VAL A 58 6.64 16.38 8.32
C VAL A 58 8.07 16.92 8.36
N GLY A 59 8.43 17.71 7.35
CA GLY A 59 9.76 18.28 7.14
C GLY A 59 10.71 17.41 6.31
N ASN A 60 10.46 16.09 6.25
CA ASN A 60 11.26 15.15 5.47
C ASN A 60 10.85 15.14 3.99
N ALA A 61 11.76 14.68 3.13
CA ALA A 61 11.45 14.51 1.72
C ALA A 61 10.55 13.27 1.56
N MET A 62 9.42 13.42 0.87
CA MET A 62 8.47 12.31 0.65
C MET A 62 9.15 11.08 0.02
N ILE A 63 10.13 11.32 -0.86
CA ILE A 63 10.83 10.28 -1.60
C ILE A 63 11.69 9.36 -0.71
N ASP A 64 12.05 9.80 0.49
CA ASP A 64 12.87 9.02 1.42
C ASP A 64 12.10 7.80 1.97
N PHE A 65 10.77 7.91 2.06
CA PHE A 65 9.86 6.85 2.48
C PHE A 65 9.53 5.86 1.36
N VAL A 66 9.83 6.20 0.10
CA VAL A 66 9.60 5.33 -1.07
C VAL A 66 10.76 4.34 -1.20
N ILE A 67 10.45 3.08 -1.53
CA ILE A 67 11.50 2.08 -1.77
C ILE A 67 12.37 2.49 -2.98
N PRO A 68 13.68 2.17 -3.01
CA PRO A 68 14.60 2.71 -4.01
C PRO A 68 14.17 2.46 -5.45
N GLU A 69 13.62 1.27 -5.72
CA GLU A 69 13.17 0.80 -7.02
C GLU A 69 12.00 1.63 -7.58
N ASP A 70 11.20 2.24 -6.70
CA ASP A 70 10.01 3.00 -7.07
C ASP A 70 10.24 4.52 -7.07
N ARG A 71 11.45 4.99 -6.69
CA ARG A 71 11.74 6.43 -6.54
C ARG A 71 11.64 7.19 -7.85
N GLU A 72 12.27 6.68 -8.91
CA GLU A 72 12.30 7.38 -10.20
C GLU A 72 10.90 7.59 -10.78
N LYS A 73 10.09 6.52 -10.85
CA LYS A 73 8.69 6.62 -11.32
C LYS A 73 7.86 7.54 -10.42
N THR A 74 8.07 7.52 -9.10
CA THR A 74 7.35 8.40 -8.17
C THR A 74 7.70 9.86 -8.38
N MET A 75 8.98 10.16 -8.62
CA MET A 75 9.41 11.52 -8.95
C MET A 75 8.88 12.00 -10.29
N ALA A 76 8.79 11.12 -11.29
CA ALA A 76 8.19 11.45 -12.58
C ALA A 76 6.72 11.85 -12.42
N GLU A 77 5.94 11.05 -11.69
CA GLU A 77 4.55 11.37 -11.39
C GLU A 77 4.39 12.64 -10.57
N ALA A 78 5.24 12.86 -9.57
CA ALA A 78 5.25 14.08 -8.79
C ALA A 78 5.47 15.33 -9.66
N ARG A 79 6.40 15.27 -10.64
CA ARG A 79 6.62 16.37 -11.60
C ARG A 79 5.39 16.64 -12.44
N ILE A 80 4.66 15.61 -12.86
CA ILE A 80 3.45 15.78 -13.68
C ILE A 80 2.34 16.44 -12.85
N VAL A 81 2.21 16.08 -11.57
CA VAL A 81 1.30 16.82 -10.67
C VAL A 81 1.69 18.29 -10.56
N THR A 82 2.99 18.59 -10.46
CA THR A 82 3.49 19.98 -10.40
C THR A 82 3.19 20.80 -11.65
N THR A 83 2.95 20.17 -12.82
CA THR A 83 2.51 20.90 -14.03
C THR A 83 1.01 21.16 -14.10
N GLY A 84 0.27 20.86 -13.03
CA GLY A 84 -1.19 21.05 -12.93
C GLY A 84 -2.02 19.83 -13.35
N TRP A 85 -1.37 18.78 -13.88
CA TRP A 85 -2.08 17.57 -14.29
C TRP A 85 -2.36 16.66 -13.09
N GLN A 86 -3.65 16.44 -12.79
CA GLN A 86 -4.02 15.50 -11.74
C GLN A 86 -3.62 14.07 -12.07
N ARG A 87 -3.32 13.29 -11.03
CA ARG A 87 -3.04 11.86 -11.08
C ARG A 87 -4.08 11.10 -10.28
N ILE A 88 -4.51 9.97 -10.84
CA ILE A 88 -5.46 9.05 -10.23
C ILE A 88 -4.97 7.64 -10.52
N GLY A 89 -4.87 6.80 -9.49
CA GLY A 89 -4.52 5.39 -9.63
C GLY A 89 -3.04 5.11 -9.88
N PHE A 90 -2.14 6.09 -9.67
CA PHE A 90 -0.71 5.81 -9.73
C PHE A 90 -0.32 4.95 -8.53
N GLU A 91 0.38 3.84 -8.77
CA GLU A 91 0.80 2.93 -7.71
C GLU A 91 2.31 2.92 -7.51
N ASN A 92 2.72 2.98 -6.24
CA ASN A 92 4.10 2.80 -5.84
C ASN A 92 4.19 2.06 -4.50
N ARG A 93 5.42 1.82 -4.06
CA ARG A 93 5.74 1.09 -2.85
C ARG A 93 6.51 1.96 -1.87
N TYR A 94 6.00 1.99 -0.64
CA TYR A 94 6.64 2.64 0.48
C TYR A 94 7.30 1.62 1.39
N ARG A 95 8.35 2.05 2.10
CA ARG A 95 8.96 1.29 3.18
C ARG A 95 8.25 1.64 4.47
N HIS A 96 7.55 0.69 5.05
CA HIS A 96 7.01 0.82 6.39
C HIS A 96 8.15 0.95 7.42
N LYS A 97 7.87 1.56 8.57
CA LYS A 97 8.86 1.76 9.65
C LYS A 97 9.47 0.47 10.19
N ASP A 98 8.74 -0.64 10.16
CA ASP A 98 9.23 -1.97 10.55
C ASP A 98 10.01 -2.70 9.43
N GLY A 99 10.16 -2.09 8.25
CA GLY A 99 10.88 -2.63 7.11
C GLY A 99 10.03 -3.35 6.06
N ARG A 100 8.74 -3.64 6.33
CA ARG A 100 7.87 -4.27 5.32
C ARG A 100 7.52 -3.30 4.19
N VAL A 101 7.11 -3.85 3.04
CA VAL A 101 6.67 -3.07 1.88
C VAL A 101 5.18 -2.80 1.98
N VAL A 102 4.79 -1.55 1.74
CA VAL A 102 3.38 -1.11 1.66
C VAL A 102 3.09 -0.70 0.24
N HIS A 103 2.08 -1.30 -0.38
CA HIS A 103 1.62 -0.92 -1.70
C HIS A 103 0.60 0.19 -1.58
N VAL A 104 0.85 1.32 -2.25
CA VAL A 104 0.01 2.51 -2.16
C VAL A 104 -0.50 2.88 -3.53
N MET A 105 -1.79 3.18 -3.61
CA MET A 105 -2.42 3.80 -4.77
C MET A 105 -2.70 5.28 -4.47
N TRP A 106 -2.26 6.16 -5.35
CA TRP A 106 -2.31 7.60 -5.19
C TRP A 106 -3.35 8.26 -6.08
N SER A 107 -4.03 9.24 -5.50
CA SER A 107 -4.66 10.35 -6.22
C SER A 107 -3.99 11.64 -5.79
N ALA A 108 -3.56 12.48 -6.72
CA ALA A 108 -2.84 13.70 -6.40
C ALA A 108 -3.17 14.85 -7.35
N ARG A 109 -3.18 16.07 -6.83
CA ARG A 109 -3.36 17.30 -7.61
C ARG A 109 -2.53 18.44 -7.02
N LEU A 110 -2.25 19.44 -7.85
CA LEU A 110 -1.66 20.70 -7.39
C LEU A 110 -2.77 21.62 -6.86
N LEU A 111 -2.54 22.22 -5.68
CA LEU A 111 -3.26 23.40 -5.23
C LEU A 111 -2.43 24.63 -5.62
N GLU A 112 -2.76 25.21 -6.77
CA GLU A 112 -1.95 26.28 -7.38
C GLU A 112 -1.83 27.52 -6.50
N SER A 113 -2.90 27.91 -5.79
CA SER A 113 -2.89 29.11 -4.94
C SER A 113 -1.86 29.04 -3.81
N GLU A 114 -1.54 27.84 -3.35
CA GLU A 114 -0.61 27.59 -2.23
C GLU A 114 0.71 26.96 -2.70
N GLN A 115 0.85 26.65 -4.00
CA GLN A 115 2.01 25.97 -4.58
C GLN A 115 2.37 24.65 -3.85
N VAL A 116 1.34 23.86 -3.49
CA VAL A 116 1.52 22.56 -2.84
C VAL A 116 0.77 21.46 -3.57
N ARG A 117 1.33 20.25 -3.55
CA ARG A 117 0.65 19.05 -4.02
C ARG A 117 -0.12 18.42 -2.87
N ILE A 118 -1.38 18.09 -3.12
CA ILE A 118 -2.22 17.33 -2.19
C ILE A 118 -2.32 15.92 -2.74
N GLY A 119 -1.93 14.93 -1.93
CA GLY A 119 -1.98 13.52 -2.26
C GLY A 119 -2.85 12.76 -1.29
N VAL A 120 -3.68 11.84 -1.80
CA VAL A 120 -4.40 10.84 -1.02
C VAL A 120 -3.80 9.48 -1.35
N ALA A 121 -3.32 8.80 -0.32
CA ALA A 121 -2.68 7.50 -0.36
C ALA A 121 -3.63 6.45 0.22
N ARG A 122 -4.05 5.52 -0.63
CA ARG A 122 -4.78 4.33 -0.22
C ARG A 122 -3.82 3.16 -0.10
N ASP A 123 -3.81 2.51 1.07
CA ASP A 123 -3.16 1.21 1.22
C ASP A 123 -3.93 0.17 0.39
N VAL A 124 -3.24 -0.44 -0.58
CA VAL A 124 -3.76 -1.51 -1.42
C VAL A 124 -2.99 -2.81 -1.22
N THR A 125 -2.21 -2.93 -0.14
CA THR A 125 -1.38 -4.09 0.17
C THR A 125 -2.20 -5.36 0.26
N ASP A 126 -3.24 -5.39 1.11
CA ASP A 126 -4.10 -6.56 1.27
C ASP A 126 -4.86 -6.89 -0.02
N LEU A 127 -5.33 -5.86 -0.74
CA LEU A 127 -6.01 -6.03 -2.01
C LEU A 127 -5.09 -6.67 -3.06
N LYS A 128 -3.83 -6.22 -3.14
CA LYS A 128 -2.84 -6.80 -4.05
C LYS A 128 -2.47 -8.21 -3.64
N GLN A 129 -2.24 -8.47 -2.36
CA GLN A 129 -1.94 -9.80 -1.86
C GLN A 129 -3.08 -10.78 -2.15
N ALA A 130 -4.34 -10.38 -1.90
CA ALA A 130 -5.51 -11.19 -2.22
C ALA A 130 -5.63 -11.44 -3.74
N ARG A 131 -5.38 -10.43 -4.57
CA ARG A 131 -5.40 -10.58 -6.03
C ARG A 131 -4.30 -11.51 -6.52
N MET A 132 -3.08 -11.37 -6.01
CA MET A 132 -1.95 -12.26 -6.32
C MET A 132 -2.24 -13.69 -5.87
N LEU A 133 -2.80 -13.88 -4.68
CA LEU A 133 -3.23 -15.19 -4.19
C LEU A 133 -4.22 -15.84 -5.16
N ASN A 134 -5.29 -15.11 -5.51
CA ASN A 134 -6.32 -15.58 -6.43
C ASN A 134 -5.76 -15.89 -7.82
N GLN A 135 -4.86 -15.07 -8.35
CA GLN A 135 -4.22 -15.31 -9.66
C GLN A 135 -3.34 -16.56 -9.63
N GLY A 136 -2.50 -16.72 -8.60
CA GLY A 136 -1.66 -17.91 -8.50
C GLY A 136 -2.48 -19.18 -8.33
N LEU A 137 -3.64 -19.13 -7.64
CA LEU A 137 -4.56 -20.29 -7.54
C LEU A 137 -5.05 -20.79 -8.92
N LEU A 138 -5.14 -19.91 -9.93
CA LEU A 138 -5.52 -20.29 -11.30
C LEU A 138 -4.46 -21.15 -12.01
N LEU A 139 -3.21 -21.14 -11.53
CA LEU A 139 -2.13 -21.96 -12.08
C LEU A 139 -2.22 -23.42 -11.67
N SER A 140 -3.11 -23.74 -10.73
CA SER A 140 -3.36 -25.12 -10.32
C SER A 140 -4.05 -25.90 -11.43
N SER A 141 -3.50 -27.08 -11.76
CA SER A 141 -4.10 -28.01 -12.73
C SER A 141 -5.46 -28.58 -12.29
N THR A 142 -5.76 -28.55 -10.99
CA THR A 142 -7.05 -29.02 -10.43
C THR A 142 -7.46 -28.17 -9.22
N PRO A 143 -8.76 -28.09 -8.86
CA PRO A 143 -9.19 -27.35 -7.67
C PRO A 143 -8.52 -27.85 -6.38
N LEU A 144 -8.16 -26.91 -5.49
CA LEU A 144 -7.69 -27.24 -4.14
C LEU A 144 -8.88 -27.52 -3.22
N ALA A 145 -8.75 -28.52 -2.37
CA ALA A 145 -9.69 -28.75 -1.28
C ALA A 145 -9.54 -27.67 -0.20
N PRO A 146 -10.58 -27.40 0.63
CA PRO A 146 -10.52 -26.35 1.65
C PRO A 146 -9.35 -26.46 2.65
N HIS A 147 -8.91 -27.68 2.96
CA HIS A 147 -7.76 -27.92 3.81
C HIS A 147 -6.42 -27.66 3.10
N GLU A 148 -6.33 -27.96 1.79
CA GLU A 148 -5.14 -27.67 0.98
C GLU A 148 -4.97 -26.16 0.81
N LEU A 149 -6.07 -25.38 0.71
CA LEU A 149 -6.01 -23.91 0.68
C LEU A 149 -5.37 -23.34 1.95
N LYS A 150 -5.81 -23.80 3.14
CA LYS A 150 -5.23 -23.37 4.43
C LYS A 150 -3.76 -23.75 4.56
N VAL A 151 -3.36 -24.92 4.03
CA VAL A 151 -1.95 -25.33 4.00
C VAL A 151 -1.16 -24.45 3.03
N LEU A 152 -1.69 -24.17 1.83
CA LEU A 152 -1.06 -23.32 0.83
C LEU A 152 -0.81 -21.91 1.36
N GLU A 153 -1.80 -21.28 2.00
CA GLU A 153 -1.66 -19.94 2.60
C GLU A 153 -0.46 -19.87 3.55
N LEU A 154 -0.30 -20.87 4.43
CA LEU A 154 0.84 -20.93 5.35
C LEU A 154 2.14 -21.35 4.64
N LEU A 155 2.07 -22.17 3.60
CA LEU A 155 3.21 -22.57 2.79
C LEU A 155 3.80 -21.42 1.96
N LEU A 156 3.01 -20.37 1.69
CA LEU A 156 3.48 -19.13 1.06
C LEU A 156 4.17 -18.16 2.04
N THR A 157 4.23 -18.48 3.33
CA THR A 157 4.95 -17.70 4.35
C THR A 157 6.38 -18.22 4.57
N ASP A 158 6.97 -18.01 5.74
CA ASP A 158 8.20 -18.66 6.21
C ASP A 158 7.96 -19.91 7.08
N ALA A 159 6.68 -20.26 7.36
CA ALA A 159 6.33 -21.35 8.27
C ALA A 159 6.78 -22.73 7.75
N THR A 160 7.48 -23.49 8.60
CA THR A 160 7.85 -24.89 8.36
C THR A 160 6.64 -25.83 8.38
N GLU A 161 6.71 -27.02 7.75
CA GLU A 161 5.61 -28.00 7.78
C GLU A 161 5.17 -28.36 9.21
N LYS A 162 6.11 -28.43 10.16
CA LYS A 162 5.81 -28.66 11.58
C LYS A 162 5.00 -27.52 12.20
N GLN A 163 5.35 -26.27 11.90
CA GLN A 163 4.59 -25.11 12.36
C GLN A 163 3.21 -25.02 11.69
N ILE A 164 3.11 -25.38 10.41
CA ILE A 164 1.84 -25.47 9.67
C ILE A 164 0.93 -26.52 10.32
N ALA A 165 1.47 -27.72 10.57
CA ALA A 165 0.75 -28.80 11.24
C ALA A 165 0.22 -28.35 12.60
N GLN A 166 1.06 -27.71 13.41
CA GLN A 166 0.68 -27.17 14.72
C GLN A 166 -0.42 -26.10 14.61
N ARG A 167 -0.29 -25.13 13.69
CA ARG A 167 -1.26 -24.04 13.52
C ARG A 167 -2.63 -24.53 13.04
N LEU A 168 -2.64 -25.58 12.23
CA LEU A 168 -3.87 -26.15 11.66
C LEU A 168 -4.44 -27.32 12.48
N GLY A 169 -3.78 -27.73 13.57
CA GLY A 169 -4.20 -28.90 14.35
C GLY A 169 -4.12 -30.22 13.58
N LEU A 170 -3.15 -30.34 12.66
CA LEU A 170 -2.95 -31.52 11.81
C LEU A 170 -1.75 -32.35 12.28
N ALA A 171 -1.72 -33.63 11.92
CA ALA A 171 -0.51 -34.42 12.02
C ALA A 171 0.52 -33.96 10.97
N VAL A 172 1.81 -33.99 11.32
CA VAL A 172 2.90 -33.59 10.41
C VAL A 172 2.89 -34.41 9.11
N SER A 173 2.58 -35.71 9.18
CA SER A 173 2.45 -36.59 8.00
C SER A 173 1.29 -36.19 7.08
N THR A 174 0.17 -35.74 7.66
CA THR A 174 -0.98 -35.21 6.91
C THR A 174 -0.61 -33.90 6.21
N THR A 175 0.04 -32.98 6.92
CA THR A 175 0.56 -31.74 6.33
C THR A 175 1.52 -32.03 5.18
N HIS A 176 2.46 -32.97 5.35
CA HIS A 176 3.39 -33.37 4.31
C HIS A 176 2.68 -33.91 3.05
N SER A 177 1.61 -34.69 3.25
CA SER A 177 0.79 -35.23 2.16
C SER A 177 0.07 -34.10 1.40
N TYR A 178 -0.49 -33.11 2.11
CA TYR A 178 -1.10 -31.92 1.49
C TYR A 178 -0.08 -31.07 0.73
N VAL A 179 1.10 -30.82 1.30
CA VAL A 179 2.19 -30.10 0.62
C VAL A 179 2.59 -30.82 -0.68
N THR A 180 2.77 -32.14 -0.62
CA THR A 180 3.09 -32.95 -1.81
C THR A 180 2.01 -32.87 -2.88
N ASN A 181 0.73 -32.92 -2.49
CA ASN A 181 -0.38 -32.78 -3.42
C ASN A 181 -0.44 -31.38 -4.03
N ILE A 182 -0.24 -30.33 -3.23
CA ILE A 182 -0.18 -28.93 -3.68
C ILE A 182 0.93 -28.80 -4.74
N PHE A 183 2.15 -29.25 -4.46
CA PHE A 183 3.25 -29.21 -5.42
C PHE A 183 2.90 -29.91 -6.74
N ARG A 184 2.28 -31.10 -6.67
CA ARG A 184 1.80 -31.82 -7.86
C ARG A 184 0.77 -31.00 -8.64
N LYS A 185 -0.21 -30.40 -7.96
CA LYS A 185 -1.27 -29.60 -8.57
C LYS A 185 -0.73 -28.35 -9.29
N PHE A 186 0.31 -27.74 -8.74
CA PHE A 186 1.00 -26.58 -9.32
C PHE A 186 2.15 -26.94 -10.28
N GLY A 187 2.42 -28.23 -10.50
CA GLY A 187 3.51 -28.67 -11.39
C GLY A 187 4.91 -28.31 -10.90
N VAL A 188 5.09 -28.06 -9.60
CA VAL A 188 6.36 -27.67 -8.98
C VAL A 188 6.90 -28.79 -8.09
N ARG A 189 8.18 -28.71 -7.70
CA ARG A 189 8.84 -29.74 -6.87
C ARG A 189 9.28 -29.24 -5.51
N SER A 190 9.11 -27.95 -5.22
CA SER A 190 9.61 -27.34 -3.99
C SER A 190 8.82 -26.10 -3.64
N ARG A 191 8.95 -25.66 -2.39
CA ARG A 191 8.41 -24.37 -1.92
C ARG A 191 8.94 -23.22 -2.75
N ALA A 192 10.23 -23.22 -3.10
CA ALA A 192 10.82 -22.18 -3.94
C ALA A 192 10.18 -22.12 -5.33
N GLY A 193 9.92 -23.28 -5.95
CA GLY A 193 9.20 -23.35 -7.23
C GLY A 193 7.75 -22.88 -7.10
N LEU A 194 7.07 -23.22 -6.01
CA LEU A 194 5.73 -22.71 -5.73
C LEU A 194 5.72 -21.18 -5.57
N MET A 195 6.65 -20.64 -4.77
CA MET A 195 6.79 -19.20 -4.54
C MET A 195 7.12 -18.45 -5.84
N SER A 196 7.92 -19.03 -6.74
CA SER A 196 8.25 -18.37 -8.00
C SER A 196 7.03 -18.17 -8.89
N LEU A 197 6.01 -19.04 -8.83
CA LEU A 197 4.76 -18.86 -9.57
C LEU A 197 4.01 -17.59 -9.15
N TRP A 198 4.04 -17.25 -7.86
CA TRP A 198 3.44 -16.03 -7.33
C TRP A 198 4.29 -14.79 -7.59
N LEU A 199 5.62 -14.91 -7.57
CA LEU A 199 6.53 -13.80 -7.88
C LEU A 199 6.58 -13.46 -9.37
N SER A 200 6.42 -14.44 -10.26
CA SER A 200 6.47 -14.22 -11.72
C SER A 200 5.25 -13.45 -12.26
N HIS A 201 4.16 -13.36 -11.50
CA HIS A 201 3.02 -12.49 -11.81
C HIS A 201 3.15 -11.09 -11.19
N THR A 202 4.31 -10.75 -10.62
CA THR A 202 4.61 -9.40 -10.08
C THR A 202 5.06 -8.42 -11.19
N VAL A 203 5.32 -8.91 -12.40
CA VAL A 203 5.80 -8.11 -13.54
C VAL A 203 4.85 -8.29 -14.74
N ALA A 204 3.65 -7.73 -14.63
CA ALA A 204 2.75 -7.49 -15.77
C ALA A 204 1.85 -6.30 -15.44
#